data_AF-A0A392MJV0-F1
#
_entry.id   AF-A0A392MJV0-F1
#
_cell.length_a   1.000
_cell.length_b   1.000
_cell.length_c   1.000
_cell.angle_alpha   90.00
_cell.angle_beta   90.00
_cell.angle_gamma   90.00
#
_symmetry.space_group_name_H-M   'P 1'
#
loop_
_entity.id
_entity.type
_entity.pdbx_description
1 polymer ?
#
loop_
_entity_poly.entity_id
_entity_poly.type
_entity_poly.pdbx_seq_one_letter_code
_entity_poly.pdbx_strand_id
1 'polypeptide(L)'
;VIPAENIIAAFQNSQKTVLAISGNTSEAQIFLEALEHGLDGIVLKVEDIEPILELKEYFDRRTEESNVLNLTKATVTNIQVAGMGDRVCVDLCSLMRPGEGLLIGSFARGLFLVHSECLESNYIASRPFRVNAGPVHAYIAVPGGRTCYLSELKSGKEVIVVDQQGRQRIAIVGRVKIESRPLILVEAKVCVLKFF
;
A
#
# COMPACT_ATOMS: atom_id res chain seq x y z
N VAL A 1 16.57 -30.45 2.02
CA VAL A 1 16.03 -29.31 1.23
C VAL A 1 17.06 -28.20 1.28
N ILE A 2 17.43 -27.60 0.14
CA ILE A 2 18.33 -26.43 0.09
C ILE A 2 17.44 -25.19 0.13
N PRO A 3 17.60 -24.27 1.12
CA PRO A 3 16.85 -23.02 1.16
C PRO A 3 17.07 -22.17 -0.09
N ALA A 4 16.05 -21.45 -0.54
CA ALA A 4 16.10 -20.62 -1.74
C ALA A 4 17.16 -19.51 -1.63
N GLU A 5 17.35 -18.99 -0.43
CA GLU A 5 18.32 -17.96 -0.07
C GLU A 5 19.76 -18.42 -0.36
N ASN A 6 20.07 -19.69 -0.11
CA ASN A 6 21.39 -20.25 -0.37
C ASN A 6 21.67 -20.38 -1.88
N ILE A 7 20.63 -20.63 -2.67
CA ILE A 7 20.74 -20.71 -4.13
C ILE A 7 21.01 -19.30 -4.67
N ILE A 8 20.24 -18.30 -4.24
CA ILE A 8 20.45 -16.89 -4.64
C ILE A 8 21.88 -16.45 -4.33
N ALA A 9 22.34 -16.67 -3.08
CA ALA A 9 23.68 -16.27 -2.66
C ALA A 9 24.81 -16.92 -3.51
N ALA A 10 24.62 -18.17 -3.95
CA ALA A 10 25.61 -18.87 -4.77
C ALA A 10 25.70 -18.35 -6.22
N PHE A 11 24.61 -17.79 -6.75
CA PHE A 11 24.51 -17.40 -8.17
C PHE A 11 24.39 -15.88 -8.39
N GLN A 12 24.34 -15.06 -7.34
CA GLN A 12 24.15 -13.60 -7.38
C GLN A 12 25.14 -12.85 -8.28
N ASN A 13 26.38 -13.35 -8.42
CA ASN A 13 27.43 -12.75 -9.26
C ASN A 13 27.69 -13.52 -10.56
N SER A 14 26.79 -14.44 -10.93
CA SER A 14 26.91 -15.22 -12.16
C SER A 14 25.99 -14.67 -13.25
N GLN A 15 26.36 -14.85 -14.52
CA GLN A 15 25.48 -14.52 -15.66
C GLN A 15 24.46 -15.64 -15.97
N LYS A 16 24.24 -16.56 -15.03
CA LYS A 16 23.38 -17.73 -15.25
C LYS A 16 21.98 -17.42 -14.74
N THR A 17 20.97 -17.78 -15.53
CA THR A 17 19.57 -17.77 -15.10
C THR A 17 19.27 -19.01 -14.27
N VAL A 18 18.72 -18.82 -13.08
CA VAL A 18 18.31 -19.87 -12.16
C VAL A 18 16.78 -19.95 -12.11
N LEU A 19 16.25 -21.10 -12.51
CA LEU A 19 14.82 -21.41 -12.44
C LEU A 19 14.57 -22.47 -11.37
N ALA A 20 13.62 -22.23 -10.45
CA ALA A 20 13.19 -23.24 -9.49
C ALA A 20 11.90 -23.93 -9.93
N ILE A 21 11.81 -25.24 -9.73
CA ILE A 21 10.56 -25.98 -9.97
C ILE A 21 9.75 -25.92 -8.68
N SER A 22 8.51 -25.44 -8.75
CA SER A 22 7.56 -25.49 -7.62
C SER A 22 6.39 -26.42 -7.92
N GLY A 23 5.88 -27.08 -6.89
CA GLY A 23 4.69 -27.95 -6.98
C GLY A 23 3.38 -27.24 -6.66
N ASN A 24 3.42 -26.00 -6.16
CA ASN A 24 2.24 -25.21 -5.79
C ASN A 24 2.55 -23.71 -5.76
N THR A 25 1.49 -22.90 -5.60
CA THR A 25 1.54 -21.43 -5.56
C THR A 25 2.37 -20.89 -4.38
N SER A 26 2.23 -21.46 -3.19
CA SER A 26 2.94 -20.97 -2.00
C SER A 26 4.45 -21.13 -2.11
N GLU A 27 4.90 -22.29 -2.60
CA GLU A 27 6.31 -22.57 -2.86
C GLU A 27 6.87 -21.68 -3.99
N ALA A 28 6.06 -21.46 -5.04
CA ALA A 28 6.38 -20.50 -6.11
C ALA A 28 6.63 -19.09 -5.55
N GLN A 29 5.76 -18.61 -4.66
CA GLN A 29 5.90 -17.28 -4.03
C GLN A 29 7.18 -17.19 -3.19
N ILE A 30 7.51 -18.22 -2.40
CA ILE A 30 8.76 -18.27 -1.62
C ILE A 30 9.98 -18.10 -2.54
N PHE A 31 10.01 -18.81 -3.68
CA PHE A 31 11.11 -18.69 -4.63
C PHE A 31 11.20 -17.32 -5.31
N LEU A 32 10.05 -16.69 -5.58
CA LEU A 32 9.97 -15.36 -6.19
C LEU A 32 10.30 -14.22 -5.21
N GLU A 33 10.23 -14.46 -3.89
CA GLU A 33 10.43 -13.45 -2.85
C GLU A 33 11.71 -13.62 -2.03
N ALA A 34 12.40 -14.76 -2.18
CA ALA A 34 13.59 -15.07 -1.40
C ALA A 34 14.64 -13.93 -1.43
N LEU A 35 15.09 -13.51 -0.25
CA LEU A 35 16.02 -12.39 -0.03
C LEU A 35 15.58 -11.05 -0.67
N GLU A 36 14.28 -10.80 -0.85
CA GLU A 36 13.70 -9.62 -1.50
C GLU A 36 14.08 -9.43 -2.98
N HIS A 37 14.91 -10.33 -3.52
CA HIS A 37 15.37 -10.34 -4.92
C HIS A 37 14.66 -11.42 -5.75
N GLY A 38 14.36 -12.57 -5.13
CA GLY A 38 13.82 -13.75 -5.79
C GLY A 38 14.85 -14.49 -6.67
N LEU A 39 14.49 -15.69 -7.10
CA LEU A 39 15.18 -16.37 -8.22
C LEU A 39 14.76 -15.74 -9.56
N ASP A 40 15.55 -15.98 -10.62
CA ASP A 40 15.29 -15.39 -11.94
C ASP A 40 13.95 -15.85 -12.55
N GLY A 41 13.42 -16.98 -12.09
CA GLY A 41 12.09 -17.44 -12.42
C GLY A 41 11.75 -18.77 -11.79
N ILE A 42 10.54 -19.24 -12.09
CA ILE A 42 10.02 -20.52 -11.62
C ILE A 42 9.39 -21.33 -12.75
N VAL A 43 9.38 -22.64 -12.58
CA VAL A 43 8.62 -23.60 -13.38
C VAL A 43 7.55 -24.20 -12.48
N LEU A 44 6.31 -23.75 -12.64
CA LEU A 44 5.18 -24.29 -11.89
C LEU A 44 4.78 -25.64 -12.49
N LYS A 45 5.03 -26.73 -11.77
CA LYS A 45 4.68 -28.11 -12.17
C LYS A 45 3.40 -28.53 -11.46
N VAL A 46 2.27 -28.31 -12.12
CA VAL A 46 0.92 -28.62 -11.62
C VAL A 46 0.10 -29.33 -12.69
N GLU A 47 -0.90 -30.10 -12.26
CA GLU A 47 -1.84 -30.79 -13.16
C GLU A 47 -3.18 -30.03 -13.29
N ASP A 48 -3.50 -29.20 -12.30
CA ASP A 48 -4.73 -28.41 -12.21
C ASP A 48 -4.53 -26.94 -12.61
N ILE A 49 -5.62 -26.25 -12.96
CA ILE A 49 -5.60 -24.85 -13.42
C ILE A 49 -5.60 -23.85 -12.26
N GLU A 50 -6.15 -24.22 -11.10
CA GLU A 50 -6.31 -23.33 -9.94
C GLU A 50 -4.99 -22.69 -9.49
N PRO A 51 -3.87 -23.44 -9.28
CA PRO A 51 -2.59 -22.83 -8.91
C PRO A 51 -2.04 -21.85 -9.95
N ILE A 52 -2.39 -22.04 -11.23
CA ILE A 52 -1.98 -21.13 -12.31
C ILE A 52 -2.73 -19.80 -12.17
N LEU A 53 -4.03 -19.84 -11.86
CA LEU A 53 -4.84 -18.64 -11.64
C LEU A 53 -4.39 -17.87 -10.40
N GLU A 54 -4.12 -18.57 -9.29
CA GLU A 54 -3.61 -17.94 -8.06
C GLU A 54 -2.25 -17.26 -8.28
N LEU A 55 -1.36 -17.91 -9.03
CA LEU A 55 -0.05 -17.35 -9.36
C LEU A 55 -0.17 -16.15 -10.32
N LYS A 56 -1.12 -16.19 -11.27
CA LYS A 56 -1.44 -15.03 -12.10
C LYS A 56 -1.92 -13.85 -11.24
N GLU A 57 -2.86 -14.08 -10.33
CA GLU A 57 -3.33 -13.04 -9.42
C GLU A 57 -2.20 -12.45 -8.57
N TYR A 58 -1.25 -13.29 -8.14
CA TYR A 58 -0.03 -12.83 -7.47
C TYR A 58 0.79 -11.86 -8.34
N PHE A 59 1.02 -12.20 -9.61
CA PHE A 59 1.72 -11.32 -10.55
C PHE A 59 0.94 -10.05 -10.87
N ASP A 60 -0.37 -10.14 -11.04
CA ASP A 60 -1.24 -8.98 -11.28
C ASP A 60 -1.14 -8.00 -10.10
N ARG A 61 -1.18 -8.49 -8.85
CA ARG A 61 -0.96 -7.67 -7.64
C ARG A 61 0.42 -7.00 -7.64
N ARG A 62 1.49 -7.74 -7.94
CA ARG A 62 2.86 -7.21 -8.01
C ARG A 62 3.04 -6.18 -9.13
N THR A 63 2.30 -6.34 -10.22
CA THR A 63 2.28 -5.38 -11.34
C THR A 63 1.48 -4.13 -10.99
N GLU A 64 0.38 -4.26 -10.23
CA GLU A 64 -0.35 -3.10 -9.68
C GLU A 64 0.55 -2.24 -8.78
N GLU A 65 1.43 -2.83 -7.96
CA GLU A 65 2.46 -2.10 -7.21
C GLU A 65 3.43 -1.33 -8.12
N SER A 66 3.66 -1.82 -9.33
CA SER A 66 4.52 -1.17 -10.32
C SER A 66 3.84 -0.03 -11.07
N ASN A 67 2.50 0.08 -11.02
CA ASN A 67 1.76 1.13 -11.69
C ASN A 67 1.80 2.44 -10.90
N VAL A 68 2.19 3.52 -11.59
CA VAL A 68 2.22 4.88 -11.02
C VAL A 68 0.85 5.52 -11.13
N LEU A 69 0.28 5.94 -10.00
CA LEU A 69 -0.97 6.69 -9.95
C LEU A 69 -0.78 8.14 -10.42
N ASN A 70 -1.69 8.63 -11.27
CA ASN A 70 -1.69 10.02 -11.69
C ASN A 70 -2.28 10.93 -10.61
N LEU A 71 -1.44 11.38 -9.67
CA LEU A 71 -1.83 12.34 -8.66
C LEU A 71 -1.98 13.74 -9.27
N THR A 72 -3.06 14.42 -8.90
CA THR A 72 -3.34 15.80 -9.34
C THR A 72 -3.32 16.74 -8.15
N LYS A 73 -2.60 17.87 -8.28
CA LYS A 73 -2.62 18.92 -7.25
C LYS A 73 -3.98 19.62 -7.24
N ALA A 74 -4.56 19.74 -6.04
CA ALA A 74 -5.79 20.50 -5.81
C ALA A 74 -5.49 21.74 -4.97
N THR A 75 -6.20 22.82 -5.22
CA THR A 75 -6.13 24.04 -4.40
C THR A 75 -7.15 23.94 -3.28
N VAL A 76 -6.70 24.04 -2.04
CA VAL A 76 -7.60 24.11 -0.87
C VAL A 76 -8.41 25.38 -0.95
N THR A 77 -9.74 25.26 -0.94
CA THR A 77 -10.70 26.36 -1.06
C THR A 77 -11.37 26.71 0.25
N ASN A 78 -11.46 25.75 1.19
CA ASN A 78 -12.05 25.97 2.49
C ASN A 78 -11.38 25.09 3.55
N ILE A 79 -11.26 25.64 4.76
CA ILE A 79 -10.80 24.94 5.96
C ILE A 79 -11.71 25.40 7.10
N GLN A 80 -12.47 24.49 7.68
CA GLN A 80 -13.36 24.80 8.81
C GLN A 80 -13.26 23.76 9.91
N VAL A 81 -13.33 24.20 11.17
CA VAL A 81 -13.43 23.29 12.32
C VAL A 81 -14.80 22.63 12.28
N ALA A 82 -14.85 21.30 12.19
CA ALA A 82 -16.10 20.54 12.15
C ALA A 82 -16.62 20.20 13.56
N GLY A 83 -15.75 20.24 14.57
CA GLY A 83 -16.06 19.87 15.95
C GLY A 83 -15.44 18.54 16.36
N MET A 84 -15.93 17.94 17.45
CA MET A 84 -15.45 16.64 17.91
C MET A 84 -16.03 15.51 17.07
N GLY A 85 -15.21 14.51 16.74
CA GLY A 85 -15.67 13.28 16.11
C GLY A 85 -14.68 12.14 16.27
N ASP A 86 -15.11 10.93 15.90
CA ASP A 86 -14.27 9.74 16.00
C ASP A 86 -13.31 9.65 14.80
N ARG A 87 -12.02 9.77 15.12
CA ARG A 87 -10.92 9.74 14.15
C ARG A 87 -10.23 8.39 14.19
N VAL A 88 -9.93 7.87 13.00
CA VAL A 88 -9.14 6.66 12.79
C VAL A 88 -7.67 7.02 12.55
N CYS A 89 -6.76 6.43 13.33
CA CYS A 89 -5.34 6.36 13.05
C CYS A 89 -5.02 4.95 12.56
N VAL A 90 -4.29 4.85 11.44
CA VAL A 90 -3.88 3.57 10.85
C VAL A 90 -2.39 3.39 11.10
N ASP A 91 -2.03 2.33 11.81
CA ASP A 91 -0.65 1.89 12.01
C ASP A 91 -0.35 0.72 11.09
N LEU A 92 0.74 0.81 10.33
CA LEU A 92 1.20 -0.23 9.41
C LEU A 92 2.26 -1.12 10.06
N CYS A 93 2.41 -2.34 9.54
CA CYS A 93 3.50 -3.26 9.88
C CYS A 93 4.82 -2.95 9.15
N SER A 94 4.82 -1.90 8.31
CA SER A 94 5.99 -1.43 7.57
C SER A 94 6.24 0.05 7.85
N LEU A 95 7.49 0.47 7.80
CA LEU A 95 7.83 1.89 7.85
C LEU A 95 7.51 2.55 6.50
N MET A 96 7.02 3.79 6.57
CA MET A 96 6.86 4.70 5.45
C MET A 96 8.04 5.66 5.39
N ARG A 97 8.31 6.17 4.19
CA ARG A 97 9.32 7.20 3.92
C ARG A 97 8.66 8.58 3.91
N PRO A 98 9.42 9.67 4.10
CA PRO A 98 8.89 11.02 3.92
C PRO A 98 8.22 11.20 2.55
N GLY A 99 6.97 11.67 2.56
CA GLY A 99 6.15 11.80 1.35
C GLY A 99 5.28 10.58 1.03
N GLU A 100 5.44 9.46 1.75
CA GLU A 100 4.52 8.34 1.69
C GLU A 100 3.33 8.53 2.65
N GLY A 101 2.18 8.03 2.23
CA GLY A 101 0.93 8.10 2.97
C GLY A 101 -0.12 7.13 2.44
N LEU A 102 -1.37 7.38 2.82
CA LEU A 102 -2.54 6.61 2.41
C LEU A 102 -3.50 7.52 1.64
N LEU A 103 -4.19 6.95 0.65
CA LEU A 103 -5.23 7.67 -0.11
C LEU A 103 -6.57 7.59 0.64
N ILE A 104 -7.03 8.74 1.14
CA ILE A 104 -8.21 8.84 2.00
C ILE A 104 -9.12 9.99 1.58
N GLY A 105 -10.43 9.82 1.64
CA GLY A 105 -11.37 10.91 1.34
C GLY A 105 -12.80 10.61 1.76
N SER A 106 -13.63 11.65 1.84
CA SER A 106 -15.06 11.49 2.19
C SER A 106 -15.87 10.76 1.10
N PHE A 107 -15.33 10.64 -0.11
CA PHE A 107 -15.95 9.94 -1.23
C PHE A 107 -14.99 8.91 -1.82
N ALA A 108 -15.49 7.70 -2.15
CA ALA A 108 -14.70 6.62 -2.72
C ALA A 108 -13.95 6.99 -4.02
N ARG A 109 -14.45 7.97 -4.77
CA ARG A 109 -13.87 8.42 -6.07
C ARG A 109 -12.99 9.66 -5.96
N GLY A 110 -12.84 10.24 -4.77
CA GLY A 110 -12.10 11.48 -4.54
C GLY A 110 -11.27 11.37 -3.26
N LEU A 111 -10.04 10.92 -3.42
CA LEU A 111 -9.11 10.63 -2.31
C LEU A 111 -7.96 11.65 -2.31
N PHE A 112 -7.51 12.01 -1.11
CA PHE A 112 -6.34 12.82 -0.86
C PHE A 112 -5.19 11.94 -0.38
N LEU A 113 -3.97 12.28 -0.78
CA LEU A 113 -2.78 11.68 -0.22
C LEU A 113 -2.53 12.25 1.18
N VAL A 114 -2.87 11.48 2.22
CA VAL A 114 -2.64 11.86 3.62
C VAL A 114 -1.32 11.26 4.06
N HIS A 115 -0.31 12.11 4.24
CA HIS A 115 1.03 11.68 4.64
C HIS A 115 1.04 11.06 6.04
N SER A 116 2.01 10.17 6.21
CA SER A 116 2.40 9.61 7.49
C SER A 116 3.00 10.62 8.46
N GLU A 117 3.01 10.28 9.75
CA GLU A 117 3.75 10.99 10.82
C GLU A 117 5.27 10.78 10.70
N CYS A 118 5.82 10.76 9.48
CA CYS A 118 7.25 10.55 9.23
C CYS A 118 8.12 11.75 9.64
N LEU A 119 7.59 12.97 9.56
CA LEU A 119 8.36 14.18 9.84
C LEU A 119 8.40 14.44 11.33
N GLU A 120 9.61 14.49 11.88
CA GLU A 120 9.84 14.88 13.27
C GLU A 120 9.66 16.39 13.43
N SER A 121 9.11 16.80 14.57
CA SER A 121 9.02 18.20 14.97
C SER A 121 9.47 18.35 16.42
N ASN A 122 9.73 19.58 16.86
CA ASN A 122 10.14 19.87 18.25
C ASN A 122 9.13 19.39 19.32
N TYR A 123 7.91 19.02 18.93
CA TYR A 123 6.83 18.64 19.84
C TYR A 123 6.40 17.18 19.73
N ILE A 124 6.73 16.51 18.62
CA ILE A 124 6.21 15.18 18.30
C ILE A 124 7.30 14.36 17.62
N ALA A 125 7.66 13.25 18.27
CA ALA A 125 8.56 12.25 17.71
C ALA A 125 7.93 11.57 16.48
N SER A 126 8.77 11.29 15.49
CA SER A 126 8.36 10.61 14.26
C SER A 126 7.76 9.23 14.54
N ARG A 127 6.66 8.93 13.86
CA ARG A 127 6.03 7.60 13.80
C ARG A 127 5.83 7.23 12.34
N PRO A 128 6.89 6.80 11.65
CA PRO A 128 6.86 6.55 10.21
C PRO A 128 5.97 5.35 9.84
N PHE A 129 5.32 4.68 10.79
CA PHE A 129 4.35 3.63 10.53
C PHE A 129 2.89 4.12 10.67
N ARG A 130 2.65 5.37 11.06
CA ARG A 130 1.30 5.90 11.40
C ARG A 130 0.80 6.92 10.39
N VAL A 131 -0.48 6.83 10.03
CA VAL A 131 -1.24 7.90 9.38
C VAL A 131 -2.44 8.30 10.26
N ASN A 132 -2.61 9.60 10.51
CA ASN A 132 -3.84 10.16 11.07
C ASN A 132 -4.87 10.28 9.95
N ALA A 133 -5.60 9.19 9.68
CA ALA A 133 -6.31 9.02 8.43
C ALA A 133 -7.50 9.97 8.27
N GLY A 134 -8.42 10.00 9.23
CA GLY A 134 -9.63 10.81 9.11
C GLY A 134 -10.81 10.28 9.95
N PRO A 135 -12.02 10.81 9.75
CA PRO A 135 -13.21 10.32 10.45
C PRO A 135 -13.60 8.90 10.03
N VAL A 136 -14.27 8.16 10.91
CA VAL A 136 -14.69 6.76 10.69
C VAL A 136 -15.42 6.50 9.36
N HIS A 137 -16.18 7.47 8.84
CA HIS A 137 -16.94 7.34 7.59
C HIS A 137 -16.08 7.52 6.31
N ALA A 138 -14.82 7.95 6.42
CA ALA A 138 -14.03 8.25 5.24
C ALA A 138 -13.59 6.95 4.57
N TYR A 139 -13.39 7.02 3.26
CA TYR A 139 -12.88 5.92 2.46
C TYR A 139 -11.36 5.89 2.46
N ILE A 140 -10.81 4.69 2.35
CA ILE A 140 -9.39 4.43 2.11
C ILE A 140 -9.23 3.54 0.88
N ALA A 141 -8.18 3.78 0.07
CA ALA A 141 -7.81 2.90 -1.04
C ALA A 141 -7.21 1.57 -0.54
N VAL A 142 -7.67 0.47 -1.12
CA VAL A 142 -7.19 -0.89 -0.86
C VAL A 142 -6.90 -1.63 -2.18
N PRO A 143 -6.11 -2.72 -2.18
CA PRO A 143 -5.71 -3.41 -3.40
C PRO A 143 -6.86 -3.86 -4.32
N GLY A 144 -6.57 -3.93 -5.62
CA GLY A 144 -7.53 -4.28 -6.67
C GLY A 144 -8.46 -3.13 -7.07
N GLY A 145 -8.00 -1.87 -6.97
CA GLY A 145 -8.77 -0.70 -7.39
C GLY A 145 -10.03 -0.42 -6.57
N ARG A 146 -10.06 -0.84 -5.31
CA ARG A 146 -11.24 -0.73 -4.42
C ARG A 146 -11.01 0.28 -3.32
N THR A 147 -12.10 0.62 -2.64
CA THR A 147 -12.08 1.38 -1.38
C THR A 147 -12.95 0.71 -0.33
N CYS A 148 -12.63 0.89 0.94
CA CYS A 148 -13.51 0.54 2.06
C CYS A 148 -13.61 1.72 3.04
N TYR A 149 -14.54 1.65 4.00
CA TYR A 149 -14.58 2.66 5.07
C TYR A 149 -13.43 2.45 6.06
N LEU A 150 -12.91 3.55 6.62
CA LEU A 150 -11.89 3.50 7.66
C LEU A 150 -12.36 2.70 8.89
N SER A 151 -13.65 2.75 9.21
CA SER A 151 -14.27 1.95 10.29
C SER A 151 -14.24 0.44 10.04
N GLU A 152 -14.08 -0.01 8.79
CA GLU A 152 -14.06 -1.43 8.43
C GLU A 152 -12.64 -2.02 8.43
N LEU A 153 -11.61 -1.17 8.51
CA LEU A 153 -10.24 -1.63 8.63
C LEU A 153 -10.02 -2.38 9.93
N LYS A 154 -9.19 -3.42 9.85
CA LYS A 154 -8.75 -4.22 10.99
C LYS A 154 -7.31 -4.70 10.77
N SER A 155 -6.66 -5.11 11.84
CA SER A 155 -5.31 -5.69 11.78
C SER A 155 -5.27 -6.87 10.80
N GLY A 156 -4.17 -6.99 10.06
CA GLY A 156 -3.98 -7.99 9.01
C GLY A 156 -4.64 -7.66 7.67
N LYS A 157 -5.35 -6.53 7.54
CA LYS A 157 -5.85 -6.06 6.25
C LYS A 157 -4.75 -5.36 5.46
N GLU A 158 -4.88 -5.42 4.14
CA GLU A 158 -4.01 -4.74 3.19
C GLU A 158 -4.55 -3.35 2.87
N VAL A 159 -3.64 -2.40 2.72
CA VAL A 159 -3.90 -1.04 2.23
C VAL A 159 -2.84 -0.66 1.20
N ILE A 160 -3.12 0.36 0.40
CA ILE A 160 -2.16 0.90 -0.56
C ILE A 160 -1.43 2.09 0.06
N VAL A 161 -0.11 1.98 0.20
CA VAL A 161 0.78 3.12 0.49
C VAL A 161 1.15 3.77 -0.81
N VAL A 162 1.06 5.10 -0.87
CA VAL A 162 1.35 5.89 -2.08
C VAL A 162 2.33 7.01 -1.73
N ASP A 163 3.28 7.29 -2.62
CA ASP A 163 4.18 8.44 -2.50
C ASP A 163 3.72 9.65 -3.32
N GLN A 164 4.40 10.79 -3.17
CA GLN A 164 4.08 12.02 -3.90
C GLN A 164 4.26 11.93 -5.42
N GLN A 165 4.98 10.92 -5.91
CA GLN A 165 5.13 10.66 -7.33
C GLN A 165 4.07 9.69 -7.86
N GLY A 166 3.19 9.18 -6.98
CA GLY A 166 2.15 8.22 -7.32
C GLY A 166 2.61 6.77 -7.32
N ARG A 167 3.87 6.48 -6.96
CA ARG A 167 4.32 5.09 -6.81
C ARG A 167 3.60 4.48 -5.61
N GLN A 168 3.17 3.24 -5.75
CA GLN A 168 2.35 2.57 -4.75
C GLN A 168 2.93 1.22 -4.35
N ARG A 169 2.59 0.75 -3.16
CA ARG A 169 2.93 -0.59 -2.68
C ARG A 169 1.89 -1.07 -1.69
N ILE A 170 1.73 -2.39 -1.57
CA ILE A 170 0.83 -2.94 -0.57
C ILE A 170 1.52 -2.89 0.80
N ALA A 171 0.75 -2.58 1.84
CA ALA A 171 1.19 -2.65 3.23
C ALA A 171 0.12 -3.29 4.11
N ILE A 172 0.58 -3.98 5.15
CA ILE A 172 -0.31 -4.61 6.13
C ILE A 172 -0.63 -3.63 7.26
N VAL A 173 -1.90 -3.53 7.62
CA VAL A 173 -2.37 -2.80 8.80
C VAL A 173 -2.01 -3.61 10.04
N GLY A 174 -1.20 -3.02 10.92
CA GLY A 174 -0.86 -3.58 12.22
C GLY A 174 -1.92 -3.26 13.28
N ARG A 175 -2.36 -2.00 13.35
CA ARG A 175 -3.38 -1.55 14.32
C ARG A 175 -4.25 -0.45 13.73
N VAL A 176 -5.54 -0.50 14.05
CA VAL A 176 -6.50 0.58 13.81
C VAL A 176 -6.89 1.16 15.16
N LYS A 177 -6.63 2.46 15.38
CA LYS A 177 -6.97 3.16 16.61
C LYS A 177 -8.08 4.17 16.32
N ILE A 178 -9.22 4.04 17.00
CA ILE A 178 -10.31 5.00 16.94
C ILE A 178 -10.30 5.83 18.23
N GLU A 179 -10.27 7.15 18.10
CA GLU A 179 -10.31 8.08 19.24
C GLU A 179 -11.07 9.36 18.89
N SER A 180 -11.80 9.91 19.85
CA SER A 180 -12.51 11.16 19.66
C SER A 180 -11.54 12.36 19.70
N ARG A 181 -11.50 13.13 18.61
CA ARG A 181 -10.62 14.30 18.44
C ARG A 181 -11.35 15.43 17.71
N PRO A 182 -10.89 16.68 17.83
CA PRO A 182 -11.34 17.75 16.96
C PRO A 182 -11.03 17.41 15.50
N LEU A 183 -12.01 17.58 14.62
CA LEU A 183 -11.92 17.37 13.19
C LEU A 183 -11.97 18.71 12.45
N ILE A 184 -11.34 18.73 11.28
CA ILE A 184 -11.35 19.85 10.35
C ILE A 184 -11.91 19.33 9.04
N LEU A 185 -12.88 20.04 8.46
CA LEU A 185 -13.27 19.84 7.06
C LEU A 185 -12.29 20.62 6.18
N VAL A 186 -11.74 19.92 5.19
CA VAL A 186 -10.92 20.49 4.13
C VAL A 186 -11.66 20.28 2.81
N GLU A 187 -11.91 21.37 2.10
CA GLU A 187 -12.44 21.32 0.74
C GLU A 187 -11.37 21.79 -0.24
N ALA A 188 -11.24 21.12 -1.37
CA ALA A 188 -10.28 21.48 -2.39
C ALA A 188 -10.88 21.36 -3.78
N LYS A 189 -10.38 22.18 -4.71
CA LYS A 189 -10.79 22.22 -6.10
C LYS A 189 -9.60 21.86 -6.99
N VAL A 190 -9.83 20.94 -7.91
CA VAL A 190 -8.88 20.65 -8.99
C VAL A 190 -9.12 21.65 -10.12
N CYS A 191 -8.06 22.35 -10.54
CA CYS A 191 -8.09 23.12 -11.78
C CYS A 191 -8.00 22.16 -12.96
N VAL A 192 -9.14 21.77 -13.51
CA VAL A 192 -9.18 21.06 -14.79
C VAL A 192 -8.89 22.09 -15.88
N LEU A 193 -7.67 22.10 -16.41
CA LEU A 193 -7.40 22.80 -17.67
C LEU A 193 -8.28 22.15 -18.73
N LYS A 194 -9.37 22.82 -19.11
CA LYS A 194 -10.17 22.45 -20.28
C LYS A 194 -9.29 22.69 -21.51
N PHE A 195 -8.65 21.66 -22.02
CA PHE A 195 -8.21 21.65 -23.40
C PHE A 195 -9.49 21.52 -24.25
N PHE A 196 -9.80 22.59 -24.99
CA PHE A 196 -10.75 22.57 -26.12
C PHE A 196 -10.06 21.99 -27.35
#